data_AF-A0A5C6YVR9-F1
#
_entry.id   AF-A0A5C6YVR9-F1
#
_cell.length_a   1.000
_cell.length_b   1.000
_cell.length_c   1.000
_cell.angle_alpha   90.00
_cell.angle_beta   90.00
_cell.angle_gamma   90.00
#
_symmetry.space_group_name_H-M   'P 1'
#
loop_
_entity.id
_entity.type
_entity.pdbx_description
1 polymer ?
#
loop_
_entity_poly.entity_id
_entity_poly.type
_entity_poly.pdbx_seq_one_letter_code
_entity_poly.pdbx_strand_id
1 'polypeptide(L)'
;RDGQIGGAAVTLRAGAIDNAGQGLVTSGSSLTVNADRLDNAGQLQAAGDVDVTARAALTNAGLITAKGDVRVNAGAFDHTGTVAASGNTRITAGTLTSSGSFAAGLQADNTVGDRGDLTITAQQLRQSGTSVAGGALTFSADGLALQGSKTQAGSVSLQALASSLALDQATVAATRQLTLSASGALDTAGSTLSGGSVAIAAADWYNAGGTLAQTGAAGAMRVDVAGLIDNQGGRIGANAQSATLNAGQLDNRGGAITHAGADALTISAGSLSGADGRIASSGDLALTMTGAATLDRAQTQGRT
;
A
#
# COMPACT_ATOMS: atom_id res chain seq x y z
N ARG A 1 -27.30 -7.52 -24.26
CA ARG A 1 -26.87 -8.34 -23.12
C ARG A 1 -26.43 -9.67 -23.74
N ASP A 2 -25.19 -10.11 -23.47
CA ASP A 2 -24.50 -11.23 -24.14
C ASP A 2 -23.91 -10.92 -25.54
N GLY A 3 -23.72 -9.63 -25.84
CA GLY A 3 -23.06 -9.21 -27.07
C GLY A 3 -21.56 -9.49 -27.04
N GLN A 4 -21.00 -9.83 -28.20
CA GLN A 4 -19.55 -9.99 -28.37
C GLN A 4 -19.04 -8.97 -29.38
N ILE A 5 -17.96 -8.29 -29.03
CA ILE A 5 -17.17 -7.47 -29.93
C ILE A 5 -15.76 -8.05 -29.94
N GLY A 6 -15.24 -8.34 -31.14
CA GLY A 6 -13.92 -8.90 -31.33
C GLY A 6 -13.28 -8.39 -32.60
N GLY A 7 -11.96 -8.20 -32.58
CA GLY A 7 -11.20 -7.75 -33.75
C GLY A 7 -9.70 -7.77 -33.50
N ALA A 8 -8.92 -7.51 -34.55
CA ALA A 8 -7.46 -7.40 -34.44
C ALA A 8 -7.07 -6.23 -33.53
N ALA A 9 -7.66 -5.05 -33.74
CA ALA A 9 -7.64 -3.93 -32.81
C ALA A 9 -9.09 -3.46 -32.60
N VAL A 10 -9.47 -3.11 -31.38
CA VAL A 10 -10.84 -2.68 -31.08
C VAL A 10 -10.81 -1.31 -30.43
N THR A 11 -11.62 -0.39 -30.96
CA THR A 11 -11.85 0.93 -30.37
C THR A 11 -13.34 1.16 -30.18
N LEU A 12 -13.75 1.43 -28.94
CA LEU A 12 -15.11 1.81 -28.59
C LEU A 12 -15.14 3.29 -28.21
N ARG A 13 -16.08 4.05 -28.78
CA ARG A 13 -16.29 5.47 -28.46
C ARG A 13 -17.79 5.75 -28.38
N ALA A 14 -18.27 6.19 -27.22
CA ALA A 14 -19.66 6.57 -27.02
C ALA A 14 -19.80 7.55 -25.84
N GLY A 15 -20.97 8.18 -25.63
CA GLY A 15 -21.23 8.92 -24.40
C GLY A 15 -21.32 7.97 -23.19
N ALA A 16 -22.09 6.91 -23.32
CA ALA A 16 -22.18 5.84 -22.33
C ALA A 16 -21.93 4.48 -22.98
N ILE A 17 -21.22 3.61 -22.27
CA ILE A 17 -21.00 2.22 -22.64
C ILE A 17 -21.47 1.34 -21.49
N ASP A 18 -22.39 0.42 -21.78
CA ASP A 18 -22.85 -0.62 -20.86
C ASP A 18 -22.38 -1.99 -21.38
N ASN A 19 -21.36 -2.54 -20.72
CA ASN A 19 -20.90 -3.91 -20.92
C ASN A 19 -21.42 -4.80 -19.78
N ALA A 20 -22.74 -4.98 -19.68
CA ALA A 20 -23.39 -5.79 -18.65
C ALA A 20 -23.44 -7.30 -18.95
N GLY A 21 -23.63 -8.10 -17.88
CA GLY A 21 -23.86 -9.54 -17.96
C GLY A 21 -22.64 -10.30 -18.49
N GLN A 22 -22.84 -11.21 -19.43
CA GLN A 22 -21.76 -11.95 -20.12
C GLN A 22 -21.17 -11.18 -21.31
N GLY A 23 -21.33 -9.86 -21.35
CA GLY A 23 -20.80 -9.02 -22.42
C GLY A 23 -19.28 -9.18 -22.55
N LEU A 24 -18.80 -9.37 -23.78
CA LEU A 24 -17.39 -9.66 -24.06
C LEU A 24 -16.86 -8.73 -25.13
N VAL A 25 -15.86 -7.92 -24.77
CA VAL A 25 -15.10 -7.10 -25.71
C VAL A 25 -13.66 -7.61 -25.70
N THR A 26 -13.19 -8.08 -26.85
CA THR A 26 -11.85 -8.66 -27.02
C THR A 26 -11.07 -7.97 -28.13
N SER A 27 -9.76 -7.86 -27.95
CA SER A 27 -8.84 -7.41 -29.00
C SER A 27 -7.65 -8.35 -29.14
N GLY A 28 -7.28 -8.68 -30.37
CA GLY A 28 -6.06 -9.42 -30.70
C GLY A 28 -4.77 -8.61 -30.57
N SER A 29 -4.87 -7.29 -30.41
CA SER A 29 -3.79 -6.35 -30.14
C SER A 29 -4.23 -5.39 -29.03
N SER A 30 -4.45 -4.10 -29.28
CA SER A 30 -4.92 -3.15 -28.26
C SER A 30 -6.44 -3.01 -28.22
N LEU A 31 -7.00 -2.83 -27.02
CA LEU A 31 -8.38 -2.43 -26.79
C LEU A 31 -8.41 -1.02 -26.22
N THR A 32 -9.05 -0.09 -26.93
CA THR A 32 -9.27 1.26 -26.44
C THR A 32 -10.75 1.52 -26.21
N VAL A 33 -11.12 1.98 -25.02
CA VAL A 33 -12.50 2.32 -24.66
C VAL A 33 -12.55 3.77 -24.19
N ASN A 34 -13.30 4.62 -24.90
CA ASN A 34 -13.52 6.02 -24.51
C ASN A 34 -15.00 6.29 -24.30
N ALA A 35 -15.37 6.69 -23.09
CA ALA A 35 -16.72 7.09 -22.75
C ALA A 35 -16.75 8.27 -21.76
N ASP A 36 -17.91 8.91 -21.61
CA ASP A 36 -18.17 9.71 -20.41
C ASP A 36 -18.45 8.78 -19.23
N ARG A 37 -19.32 7.78 -19.43
CA ARG A 37 -19.61 6.73 -18.44
C ARG A 37 -19.40 5.33 -19.00
N LEU A 38 -18.73 4.48 -18.24
CA LEU A 38 -18.57 3.06 -18.55
C LEU A 38 -19.06 2.23 -17.36
N ASP A 39 -20.06 1.40 -17.58
CA ASP A 39 -20.47 0.34 -16.65
C ASP A 39 -20.00 -1.00 -17.23
N ASN A 40 -19.00 -1.62 -16.59
CA ASN A 40 -18.44 -2.90 -16.99
C ASN A 40 -18.75 -3.98 -15.94
N ALA A 41 -19.74 -4.82 -16.23
CA ALA A 41 -20.01 -6.03 -15.46
C ALA A 41 -19.57 -7.31 -16.19
N GLY A 42 -19.27 -7.21 -17.49
CA GLY A 42 -18.73 -8.27 -18.34
C GLY A 42 -17.20 -8.23 -18.42
N GLN A 43 -16.64 -8.44 -19.61
CA GLN A 43 -15.21 -8.59 -19.82
C GLN A 43 -14.69 -7.62 -20.89
N LEU A 44 -13.62 -6.90 -20.58
CA LEU A 44 -12.79 -6.12 -21.49
C LEU A 44 -11.39 -6.75 -21.52
N GLN A 45 -10.98 -7.32 -22.65
CA GLN A 45 -9.75 -8.10 -22.74
C GLN A 45 -8.91 -7.77 -23.98
N ALA A 46 -7.59 -7.73 -23.84
CA ALA A 46 -6.68 -7.54 -24.95
C ALA A 46 -5.45 -8.45 -24.89
N ALA A 47 -4.99 -8.94 -26.05
CA ALA A 47 -3.71 -9.65 -26.16
C ALA A 47 -2.49 -8.70 -26.17
N GLY A 48 -2.71 -7.41 -26.39
CA GLY A 48 -1.79 -6.31 -26.08
C GLY A 48 -2.35 -5.50 -24.91
N ASP A 49 -2.39 -4.17 -25.04
CA ASP A 49 -2.79 -3.24 -23.99
C ASP A 49 -4.32 -3.02 -23.94
N VAL A 50 -4.83 -2.71 -22.75
CA VAL A 50 -6.17 -2.15 -22.54
C VAL A 50 -6.06 -0.72 -22.04
N ASP A 51 -6.56 0.24 -22.82
CA ASP A 51 -6.65 1.65 -22.43
C ASP A 51 -8.12 2.06 -22.26
N VAL A 52 -8.53 2.40 -21.04
CA VAL A 52 -9.89 2.84 -20.71
C VAL A 52 -9.87 4.30 -20.26
N THR A 53 -10.67 5.13 -20.92
CA THR A 53 -10.96 6.50 -20.49
C THR A 53 -12.46 6.64 -20.24
N ALA A 54 -12.83 6.98 -19.01
CA ALA A 54 -14.21 7.22 -18.57
C ALA A 54 -14.31 8.58 -17.87
N ARG A 55 -14.55 9.65 -18.63
CA ARG A 55 -14.35 11.04 -18.16
C ARG A 55 -15.12 11.38 -16.88
N ALA A 56 -16.35 10.88 -16.76
CA ALA A 56 -17.19 11.10 -15.60
C ALA A 56 -17.09 9.93 -14.61
N ALA A 57 -17.39 8.71 -15.05
CA ALA A 57 -17.43 7.56 -14.14
C ALA A 57 -17.14 6.22 -14.82
N LEU A 58 -16.38 5.38 -14.12
CA LEU A 58 -16.20 3.97 -14.39
C LEU A 58 -16.78 3.16 -13.22
N THR A 59 -17.71 2.25 -13.50
CA THR A 59 -18.06 1.16 -12.58
C THR A 59 -17.49 -0.12 -13.16
N ASN A 60 -16.67 -0.84 -12.41
CA ASN A 60 -16.17 -2.15 -12.80
C ASN A 60 -16.55 -3.22 -11.77
N ALA A 61 -17.57 -4.02 -12.11
CA ALA A 61 -17.92 -5.25 -11.40
C ALA A 61 -17.38 -6.50 -12.11
N GLY A 62 -16.94 -6.35 -13.36
CA GLY A 62 -16.44 -7.42 -14.20
C GLY A 62 -14.91 -7.46 -14.30
N LEU A 63 -14.43 -7.86 -15.48
CA LEU A 63 -13.03 -8.04 -15.78
C LEU A 63 -12.52 -6.95 -16.73
N ILE A 64 -11.34 -6.39 -16.41
CA ILE A 64 -10.53 -5.60 -17.32
C ILE A 64 -9.13 -6.21 -17.31
N THR A 65 -8.73 -6.86 -18.41
CA THR A 65 -7.43 -7.55 -18.48
C THR A 65 -6.64 -7.33 -19.76
N ALA A 66 -5.32 -7.29 -19.61
CA ALA A 66 -4.38 -7.18 -20.72
C ALA A 66 -3.25 -8.22 -20.57
N LYS A 67 -2.82 -8.82 -21.69
CA LYS A 67 -1.52 -9.51 -21.74
C LYS A 67 -0.34 -8.51 -21.85
N GLY A 68 -0.61 -7.29 -22.29
CA GLY A 68 0.27 -6.13 -22.15
C GLY A 68 -0.04 -5.37 -20.85
N ASP A 69 -0.15 -4.05 -20.96
CA ASP A 69 -0.49 -3.15 -19.85
C ASP A 69 -1.99 -2.86 -19.77
N VAL A 70 -2.48 -2.55 -18.56
CA VAL A 70 -3.80 -1.92 -18.37
C VAL A 70 -3.59 -0.46 -17.94
N ARG A 71 -4.23 0.47 -18.64
CA ARG A 71 -4.30 1.89 -18.27
C ARG A 71 -5.75 2.34 -18.11
N VAL A 72 -6.08 2.93 -16.98
CA VAL A 72 -7.42 3.46 -16.68
C VAL A 72 -7.31 4.93 -16.28
N ASN A 73 -8.08 5.79 -16.94
CA ASN A 73 -8.31 7.18 -16.57
C ASN A 73 -9.80 7.41 -16.33
N ALA A 74 -10.18 7.78 -15.11
CA ALA A 74 -11.59 7.98 -14.75
C ALA A 74 -11.83 9.22 -13.89
N GLY A 75 -13.02 9.83 -13.98
CA GLY A 75 -13.44 10.85 -13.02
C GLY A 75 -13.65 10.23 -11.63
N ALA A 76 -14.71 9.42 -11.51
CA ALA A 76 -14.93 8.52 -10.38
C ALA A 76 -14.73 7.06 -10.83
N PHE A 77 -14.11 6.24 -9.99
CA PHE A 77 -13.95 4.81 -10.24
C PHE A 77 -14.47 4.00 -9.06
N ASP A 78 -15.56 3.26 -9.29
CA ASP A 78 -16.08 2.24 -8.38
C ASP A 78 -15.68 0.85 -8.89
N HIS A 79 -14.97 0.08 -8.07
CA HIS A 79 -14.34 -1.18 -8.47
C HIS A 79 -14.63 -2.30 -7.48
N THR A 80 -15.41 -3.28 -7.92
CA THR A 80 -15.69 -4.51 -7.16
C THR A 80 -15.20 -5.77 -7.87
N GLY A 81 -14.86 -5.67 -9.17
CA GLY A 81 -14.37 -6.77 -9.99
C GLY A 81 -12.85 -6.92 -9.97
N THR A 82 -12.27 -7.20 -11.14
CA THR A 82 -10.82 -7.37 -11.32
C THR A 82 -10.28 -6.46 -12.42
N VAL A 83 -9.17 -5.77 -12.12
CA VAL A 83 -8.34 -5.09 -13.12
C VAL A 83 -6.94 -5.68 -13.02
N ALA A 84 -6.45 -6.29 -14.11
CA ALA A 84 -5.17 -6.97 -14.07
C ALA A 84 -4.40 -6.98 -15.39
N ALA A 85 -3.07 -6.96 -15.30
CA ALA A 85 -2.18 -6.99 -16.45
C ALA A 85 -1.09 -8.06 -16.26
N SER A 86 -0.67 -8.71 -17.35
CA SER A 86 0.61 -9.43 -17.37
C SER A 86 1.80 -8.48 -17.38
N GLY A 87 1.62 -7.26 -17.90
CA GLY A 87 2.53 -6.13 -17.75
C GLY A 87 2.21 -5.28 -16.53
N ASN A 88 2.14 -3.97 -16.72
CA ASN A 88 1.86 -2.98 -15.69
C ASN A 88 0.37 -2.64 -15.63
N THR A 89 -0.10 -2.28 -14.44
CA THR A 89 -1.44 -1.69 -14.25
C THR A 89 -1.28 -0.27 -13.75
N ARG A 90 -1.80 0.70 -14.51
CA ARG A 90 -1.77 2.12 -14.15
C ARG A 90 -3.17 2.70 -14.11
N ILE A 91 -3.55 3.25 -12.97
CA ILE A 91 -4.87 3.85 -12.75
C ILE A 91 -4.68 5.31 -12.33
N THR A 92 -5.41 6.20 -12.97
CA THR A 92 -5.55 7.61 -12.57
C THR A 92 -7.03 7.91 -12.40
N ALA A 93 -7.42 8.40 -11.23
CA ALA A 93 -8.80 8.75 -10.95
C ALA A 93 -8.94 10.08 -10.20
N GLY A 94 -10.09 10.74 -10.24
CA GLY A 94 -10.42 11.76 -9.25
C GLY A 94 -10.68 11.08 -7.90
N THR A 95 -11.67 10.22 -7.86
CA THR A 95 -11.97 9.35 -6.71
C THR A 95 -11.90 7.88 -7.11
N LEU A 96 -11.34 7.05 -6.25
CA LEU A 96 -11.35 5.59 -6.40
C LEU A 96 -11.86 4.96 -5.12
N THR A 97 -12.99 4.25 -5.23
CA THR A 97 -13.49 3.34 -4.20
C THR A 97 -13.41 1.92 -4.73
N SER A 98 -12.76 1.05 -3.98
CA SER A 98 -12.56 -0.33 -4.39
C SER A 98 -12.78 -1.29 -3.23
N SER A 99 -13.44 -2.40 -3.55
CA SER A 99 -13.38 -3.65 -2.77
C SER A 99 -12.89 -4.82 -3.64
N GLY A 100 -12.59 -4.56 -4.92
CA GLY A 100 -12.12 -5.54 -5.89
C GLY A 100 -10.61 -5.79 -5.84
N SER A 101 -10.11 -6.44 -6.89
CA SER A 101 -8.70 -6.84 -7.01
C SER A 101 -7.97 -6.02 -8.08
N PHE A 102 -6.75 -5.61 -7.76
CA PHE A 102 -5.80 -5.02 -8.69
C PHE A 102 -4.57 -5.91 -8.79
N ALA A 103 -4.13 -6.23 -10.00
CA ALA A 103 -2.91 -7.02 -10.21
C ALA A 103 -2.04 -6.47 -11.34
N ALA A 104 -0.72 -6.60 -11.18
CA ALA A 104 0.27 -6.36 -12.23
C ALA A 104 1.32 -7.47 -12.20
N GLY A 105 1.83 -7.85 -13.37
CA GLY A 105 2.81 -8.93 -13.46
C GLY A 105 2.24 -10.34 -13.40
N LEU A 106 0.98 -10.53 -13.80
CA LEU A 106 0.38 -11.87 -13.83
C LEU A 106 1.05 -12.76 -14.89
N GLN A 107 1.45 -13.95 -14.47
CA GLN A 107 1.93 -15.01 -15.32
C GLN A 107 0.75 -15.80 -15.91
N ALA A 108 1.03 -16.64 -16.92
CA ALA A 108 0.00 -17.44 -17.59
C ALA A 108 -0.69 -18.47 -16.69
N ASP A 109 -0.09 -18.82 -15.55
CA ASP A 109 -0.64 -19.68 -14.52
C ASP A 109 -1.39 -18.92 -13.41
N ASN A 110 -1.64 -17.61 -13.61
CA ASN A 110 -2.24 -16.68 -12.66
C ASN A 110 -1.44 -16.45 -11.37
N THR A 111 -0.17 -16.87 -11.31
CA THR A 111 0.75 -16.42 -10.27
C THR A 111 1.27 -15.02 -10.60
N VAL A 112 1.81 -14.33 -9.60
CA VAL A 112 2.48 -13.04 -9.81
C VAL A 112 3.98 -13.29 -9.92
N GLY A 113 4.60 -12.81 -11.00
CA GLY A 113 6.05 -12.92 -11.21
C GLY A 113 6.83 -11.86 -10.42
N ASP A 114 8.09 -11.61 -10.81
CA ASP A 114 8.95 -10.59 -10.18
C ASP A 114 8.98 -9.26 -10.97
N ARG A 115 8.08 -9.09 -11.93
CA ARG A 115 7.96 -7.91 -12.80
C ARG A 115 6.51 -7.44 -12.84
N GLY A 116 6.28 -6.24 -13.36
CA GLY A 116 4.95 -5.64 -13.49
C GLY A 116 4.63 -4.76 -12.29
N ASP A 117 4.49 -3.46 -12.57
CA ASP A 117 4.23 -2.46 -11.55
C ASP A 117 2.73 -2.11 -11.49
N LEU A 118 2.22 -1.95 -10.27
CA LEU A 118 0.88 -1.43 -10.00
C LEU A 118 1.00 0.02 -9.51
N THR A 119 0.53 0.98 -10.32
CA THR A 119 0.50 2.39 -9.92
C THR A 119 -0.94 2.90 -9.89
N ILE A 120 -1.37 3.43 -8.75
CA ILE A 120 -2.67 4.09 -8.60
C ILE A 120 -2.44 5.51 -8.09
N THR A 121 -2.96 6.48 -8.84
CA THR A 121 -2.98 7.89 -8.46
C THR A 121 -4.41 8.38 -8.40
N ALA A 122 -4.83 8.96 -7.27
CA ALA A 122 -6.14 9.57 -7.14
C ALA A 122 -6.11 10.84 -6.29
N GLN A 123 -7.18 11.63 -6.24
CA GLN A 123 -7.31 12.64 -5.17
C GLN A 123 -7.70 11.94 -3.87
N GLN A 124 -8.68 11.03 -3.93
CA GLN A 124 -9.09 10.20 -2.80
C GLN A 124 -9.10 8.73 -3.20
N LEU A 125 -8.42 7.89 -2.41
CA LEU A 125 -8.30 6.45 -2.67
C LEU A 125 -8.75 5.67 -1.44
N ARG A 126 -9.83 4.90 -1.61
CA ARG A 126 -10.30 3.91 -0.64
C ARG A 126 -10.26 2.51 -1.25
N GLN A 127 -9.49 1.60 -0.66
CA GLN A 127 -9.35 0.23 -1.16
C GLN A 127 -9.37 -0.78 -0.02
N SER A 128 -10.43 -1.60 0.07
CA SER A 128 -10.55 -2.67 1.07
C SER A 128 -10.36 -4.09 0.51
N GLY A 129 -10.06 -4.21 -0.78
CA GLY A 129 -9.83 -5.47 -1.48
C GLY A 129 -8.36 -5.90 -1.51
N THR A 130 -7.95 -6.51 -2.63
CA THR A 130 -6.58 -7.02 -2.81
C THR A 130 -5.79 -6.21 -3.82
N SER A 131 -4.49 -6.08 -3.62
CA SER A 131 -3.59 -5.41 -4.56
C SER A 131 -2.25 -6.10 -4.59
N VAL A 132 -1.88 -6.64 -5.76
CA VAL A 132 -0.66 -7.42 -5.92
C VAL A 132 0.15 -6.93 -7.11
N ALA A 133 1.47 -6.81 -6.95
CA ALA A 133 2.38 -6.48 -8.05
C ALA A 133 3.65 -7.32 -7.96
N GLY A 134 4.13 -7.82 -9.10
CA GLY A 134 5.41 -8.53 -9.10
C GLY A 134 6.60 -7.62 -8.87
N GLY A 135 6.53 -6.41 -9.42
CA GLY A 135 7.53 -5.36 -9.25
C GLY A 135 7.23 -4.45 -8.05
N ALA A 136 6.94 -3.19 -8.34
CA ALA A 136 6.58 -2.18 -7.37
C ALA A 136 5.07 -1.91 -7.35
N LEU A 137 4.55 -1.59 -6.17
CA LEU A 137 3.20 -1.10 -5.97
C LEU A 137 3.28 0.31 -5.38
N THR A 138 2.71 1.28 -6.07
CA THR A 138 2.65 2.67 -5.61
C THR A 138 1.22 3.18 -5.60
N PHE A 139 0.72 3.53 -4.42
CA PHE A 139 -0.53 4.27 -4.25
C PHE A 139 -0.22 5.69 -3.78
N SER A 140 -0.75 6.68 -4.48
CA SER A 140 -0.55 8.09 -4.16
C SER A 140 -1.87 8.85 -4.27
N ALA A 141 -2.27 9.51 -3.19
CA ALA A 141 -3.48 10.32 -3.14
C ALA A 141 -3.41 11.40 -2.06
N ASP A 142 -4.30 12.39 -2.09
CA ASP A 142 -4.41 13.37 -1.00
C ASP A 142 -4.82 12.67 0.30
N GLY A 143 -5.79 11.75 0.21
CA GLY A 143 -6.19 10.83 1.28
C GLY A 143 -6.18 9.38 0.84
N LEU A 144 -5.63 8.52 1.69
CA LEU A 144 -5.40 7.11 1.38
C LEU A 144 -5.92 6.21 2.51
N ALA A 145 -6.90 5.39 2.19
CA ALA A 145 -7.60 4.52 3.12
C ALA A 145 -7.58 3.07 2.60
N LEU A 146 -6.85 2.18 3.27
CA LEU A 146 -6.80 0.76 2.93
C LEU A 146 -7.23 -0.17 4.08
N GLN A 147 -8.27 0.22 4.82
CA GLN A 147 -8.73 -0.58 5.97
C GLN A 147 -9.12 -1.99 5.54
N GLY A 148 -8.63 -3.00 6.27
CA GLY A 148 -8.88 -4.41 6.02
C GLY A 148 -8.32 -4.94 4.69
N SER A 149 -7.52 -4.15 3.96
CA SER A 149 -7.00 -4.57 2.66
C SER A 149 -5.87 -5.60 2.77
N LYS A 150 -5.55 -6.22 1.63
CA LYS A 150 -4.34 -7.04 1.45
C LYS A 150 -3.50 -6.49 0.31
N THR A 151 -2.29 -6.05 0.63
CA THR A 151 -1.36 -5.46 -0.33
C THR A 151 -0.05 -6.22 -0.32
N GLN A 152 0.40 -6.71 -1.47
CA GLN A 152 1.65 -7.45 -1.60
C GLN A 152 2.43 -7.02 -2.84
N ALA A 153 3.72 -6.72 -2.69
CA ALA A 153 4.59 -6.50 -3.84
C ALA A 153 6.06 -6.75 -3.53
N GLY A 154 6.92 -6.65 -4.55
CA GLY A 154 8.35 -6.54 -4.35
C GLY A 154 8.71 -5.29 -3.52
N SER A 155 8.23 -4.13 -3.95
CA SER A 155 8.31 -2.89 -3.17
C SER A 155 6.93 -2.27 -3.05
N VAL A 156 6.58 -1.73 -1.88
CA VAL A 156 5.31 -1.04 -1.63
C VAL A 156 5.60 0.40 -1.21
N SER A 157 4.96 1.36 -1.88
CA SER A 157 4.98 2.79 -1.55
C SER A 157 3.55 3.31 -1.40
N LEU A 158 3.17 3.74 -0.21
CA LEU A 158 1.86 4.32 0.10
C LEU A 158 2.05 5.78 0.53
N GLN A 159 1.47 6.71 -0.22
CA GLN A 159 1.72 8.15 -0.08
C GLN A 159 0.41 8.92 0.07
N ALA A 160 0.15 9.45 1.27
CA ALA A 160 -0.93 10.39 1.55
C ALA A 160 -0.40 11.84 1.53
N LEU A 161 -0.66 12.55 0.42
CA LEU A 161 0.00 13.81 0.06
C LEU A 161 -0.48 15.02 0.86
N ALA A 162 -1.75 15.03 1.28
CA ALA A 162 -2.36 16.18 1.96
C ALA A 162 -3.13 15.82 3.25
N SER A 163 -3.26 14.54 3.57
CA SER A 163 -3.99 14.07 4.74
C SER A 163 -3.39 12.78 5.32
N SER A 164 -4.25 11.93 5.89
CA SER A 164 -3.85 10.73 6.63
C SER A 164 -3.76 9.49 5.72
N LEU A 165 -2.90 8.56 6.12
CA LEU A 165 -2.83 7.20 5.59
C LEU A 165 -3.42 6.24 6.63
N ALA A 166 -4.58 5.66 6.34
CA ALA A 166 -5.27 4.75 7.26
C ALA A 166 -5.19 3.30 6.77
N LEU A 167 -4.61 2.43 7.57
CA LEU A 167 -4.29 1.02 7.33
C LEU A 167 -4.89 0.10 8.41
N ASP A 168 -5.91 0.55 9.16
CA ASP A 168 -6.55 -0.26 10.21
C ASP A 168 -6.87 -1.69 9.74
N GLN A 169 -6.40 -2.69 10.48
CA GLN A 169 -6.56 -4.12 10.18
C GLN A 169 -6.06 -4.57 8.79
N ALA A 170 -5.28 -3.75 8.09
CA ALA A 170 -4.70 -4.10 6.81
C ALA A 170 -3.53 -5.07 6.95
N THR A 171 -3.24 -5.81 5.88
CA THR A 171 -1.98 -6.55 5.72
C THR A 171 -1.19 -5.97 4.56
N VAL A 172 0.02 -5.50 4.83
CA VAL A 172 0.94 -4.98 3.80
C VAL A 172 2.26 -5.74 3.86
N ALA A 173 2.62 -6.38 2.76
CA ALA A 173 3.87 -7.14 2.64
C ALA A 173 4.71 -6.67 1.45
N ALA A 174 5.92 -6.18 1.74
CA ALA A 174 6.92 -5.85 0.73
C ALA A 174 8.16 -6.73 0.90
N THR A 175 8.52 -7.52 -0.11
CA THR A 175 9.68 -8.42 0.00
C THR A 175 11.02 -7.65 0.01
N ARG A 176 11.05 -6.45 -0.59
CA ARG A 176 12.25 -5.59 -0.69
C ARG A 176 12.13 -4.32 0.12
N GLN A 177 11.17 -3.44 -0.17
CA GLN A 177 11.05 -2.14 0.51
C GLN A 177 9.60 -1.76 0.78
N LEU A 178 9.32 -1.41 2.04
CA LEU A 178 8.08 -0.77 2.45
C LEU A 178 8.34 0.71 2.70
N THR A 179 7.58 1.59 2.05
CA THR A 179 7.61 3.03 2.27
C THR A 179 6.20 3.53 2.56
N LEU A 180 6.04 4.17 3.72
CA LEU A 180 4.79 4.80 4.15
C LEU A 180 5.07 6.28 4.37
N SER A 181 4.33 7.14 3.67
CA SER A 181 4.44 8.58 3.81
C SER A 181 3.07 9.19 4.00
N ALA A 182 2.89 9.98 5.05
CA ALA A 182 1.68 10.75 5.29
C ALA A 182 2.04 12.17 5.70
N SER A 183 1.42 13.16 5.06
CA SER A 183 1.51 14.55 5.53
C SER A 183 0.77 14.75 6.87
N GLY A 184 -0.25 13.94 7.14
CA GLY A 184 -0.96 13.86 8.42
C GLY A 184 -0.63 12.59 9.20
N ALA A 185 -1.66 12.00 9.81
CA ALA A 185 -1.52 10.79 10.61
C ALA A 185 -1.31 9.53 9.73
N LEU A 186 -0.42 8.65 10.17
CA LEU A 186 -0.33 7.28 9.73
C LEU A 186 -1.03 6.40 10.78
N ASP A 187 -2.16 5.81 10.44
CA ASP A 187 -2.88 4.88 11.32
C ASP A 187 -2.65 3.44 10.84
N THR A 188 -1.96 2.66 11.65
CA THR A 188 -1.64 1.25 11.42
C THR A 188 -2.17 0.36 12.56
N ALA A 189 -3.18 0.83 13.30
CA ALA A 189 -3.77 0.09 14.40
C ALA A 189 -4.28 -1.28 13.94
N GLY A 190 -3.99 -2.32 14.74
CA GLY A 190 -4.36 -3.72 14.43
C GLY A 190 -3.81 -4.28 13.10
N SER A 191 -3.00 -3.54 12.36
CA SER A 191 -2.48 -3.94 11.05
C SER A 191 -1.23 -4.81 11.17
N THR A 192 -0.91 -5.55 10.11
CA THR A 192 0.35 -6.29 9.98
C THR A 192 1.12 -5.79 8.78
N LEU A 193 2.27 -5.18 9.04
CA LEU A 193 3.13 -4.54 8.05
C LEU A 193 4.50 -5.22 8.02
N SER A 194 5.01 -5.50 6.84
CA SER A 194 6.35 -6.08 6.68
C SER A 194 7.09 -5.53 5.46
N GLY A 195 8.41 -5.37 5.62
CA GLY A 195 9.29 -4.82 4.59
C GLY A 195 10.72 -5.35 4.71
N GLY A 196 11.35 -5.76 3.60
CA GLY A 196 12.78 -6.07 3.58
C GLY A 196 13.65 -4.90 4.07
N SER A 197 13.30 -3.69 3.69
CA SER A 197 13.69 -2.40 4.26
C SER A 197 12.43 -1.61 4.58
N VAL A 198 12.49 -0.71 5.55
CA VAL A 198 11.35 0.11 5.98
C VAL A 198 11.76 1.57 6.08
N ALA A 199 10.96 2.43 5.44
CA ALA A 199 11.01 3.87 5.59
C ALA A 199 9.61 4.40 5.95
N ILE A 200 9.49 5.15 7.04
CA ILE A 200 8.23 5.77 7.47
C ILE A 200 8.47 7.27 7.68
N ALA A 201 7.60 8.09 7.10
CA ALA A 201 7.54 9.52 7.36
C ALA A 201 6.08 9.94 7.63
N ALA A 202 5.81 10.54 8.79
CA ALA A 202 4.45 10.98 9.15
C ALA A 202 4.44 12.19 10.09
N ALA A 203 3.31 12.89 10.18
CA ALA A 203 3.11 13.87 11.26
C ALA A 203 2.94 13.13 12.59
N ASP A 204 2.03 12.16 12.65
CA ASP A 204 1.82 11.27 13.78
C ASP A 204 1.72 9.83 13.27
N TRP A 205 2.06 8.86 14.10
CA TRP A 205 1.96 7.44 13.78
C TRP A 205 1.27 6.67 14.92
N TYR A 206 0.08 6.15 14.64
CA TYR A 206 -0.70 5.32 15.56
C TYR A 206 -0.53 3.84 15.19
N ASN A 207 0.26 3.11 15.97
CA ASN A 207 0.54 1.68 15.82
C ASN A 207 -0.04 0.85 16.98
N ALA A 208 -1.06 1.35 17.67
CA ALA A 208 -1.65 0.67 18.82
C ALA A 208 -2.19 -0.73 18.42
N GLY A 209 -1.68 -1.77 19.08
CA GLY A 209 -1.99 -3.18 18.74
C GLY A 209 -1.55 -3.65 17.35
N GLY A 210 -0.93 -2.79 16.54
CA GLY A 210 -0.38 -3.10 15.22
C GLY A 210 1.00 -3.75 15.31
N THR A 211 1.46 -4.32 14.20
CA THR A 211 2.79 -4.92 14.07
C THR A 211 3.48 -4.41 12.81
N LEU A 212 4.67 -3.85 12.98
CA LEU A 212 5.63 -3.56 11.92
C LEU A 212 6.85 -4.45 12.07
N ALA A 213 7.20 -5.19 11.02
CA ALA A 213 8.40 -6.02 10.95
C ALA A 213 9.28 -5.62 9.76
N GLN A 214 10.43 -5.01 10.03
CA GLN A 214 11.50 -4.89 9.05
C GLN A 214 12.31 -6.18 9.06
N THR A 215 12.33 -6.90 7.94
CA THR A 215 12.73 -8.32 7.90
C THR A 215 14.14 -8.55 7.35
N GLY A 216 14.68 -7.65 6.53
CA GLY A 216 15.95 -7.84 5.84
C GLY A 216 17.18 -7.45 6.66
N ALA A 217 18.06 -8.40 6.96
CA ALA A 217 19.28 -8.13 7.72
C ALA A 217 20.27 -7.15 7.04
N ALA A 218 20.25 -7.10 5.70
CA ALA A 218 20.99 -6.14 4.88
C ALA A 218 20.16 -4.90 4.50
N GLY A 219 18.91 -4.83 4.97
CA GLY A 219 18.03 -3.69 4.76
C GLY A 219 18.34 -2.55 5.74
N ALA A 220 17.46 -1.56 5.73
CA ALA A 220 17.49 -0.45 6.68
C ALA A 220 16.11 -0.27 7.32
N MET A 221 16.09 0.21 8.56
CA MET A 221 14.88 0.72 9.20
C MET A 221 15.07 2.18 9.59
N ARG A 222 14.29 3.05 8.96
CA ARG A 222 14.24 4.48 9.27
C ARG A 222 12.79 4.93 9.48
N VAL A 223 12.52 5.51 10.65
CA VAL A 223 11.24 6.09 11.00
C VAL A 223 11.47 7.53 11.40
N ASP A 224 10.79 8.46 10.73
CA ASP A 224 10.82 9.89 11.01
C ASP A 224 9.39 10.39 11.23
N VAL A 225 9.02 10.59 12.48
CA VAL A 225 7.70 11.10 12.86
C VAL A 225 7.87 12.45 13.55
N ALA A 226 7.14 13.47 13.11
CA ALA A 226 7.32 14.82 13.65
C ALA A 226 6.72 14.96 15.07
N GLY A 227 5.56 14.35 15.29
CA GLY A 227 4.77 14.38 16.51
C GLY A 227 4.85 13.06 17.27
N LEU A 228 3.71 12.42 17.47
CA LEU A 228 3.57 11.24 18.31
C LEU A 228 3.82 9.94 17.53
N ILE A 229 4.66 9.07 18.09
CA ILE A 229 4.59 7.63 17.83
C ILE A 229 3.82 6.98 18.99
N ASP A 230 2.62 6.49 18.72
CA ASP A 230 1.83 5.69 19.66
C ASP A 230 1.97 4.21 19.33
N ASN A 231 2.83 3.52 20.09
CA ASN A 231 3.06 2.08 20.01
C ASN A 231 2.45 1.33 21.21
N GLN A 232 1.38 1.84 21.82
CA GLN A 232 0.75 1.19 22.97
C GLN A 232 0.23 -0.21 22.62
N GLY A 233 0.73 -1.24 23.32
CA GLY A 233 0.44 -2.65 23.02
C GLY A 233 0.86 -3.11 21.62
N GLY A 234 1.51 -2.24 20.84
CA GLY A 234 1.97 -2.49 19.48
C GLY A 234 3.37 -3.08 19.43
N ARG A 235 3.82 -3.45 18.23
CA ARG A 235 5.14 -4.02 17.97
C ARG A 235 5.84 -3.32 16.81
N ILE A 236 7.09 -2.96 17.04
CA ILE A 236 8.02 -2.43 16.04
C ILE A 236 9.30 -3.27 16.09
N GLY A 237 9.53 -4.08 15.05
CA GLY A 237 10.67 -4.99 14.96
C GLY A 237 11.60 -4.64 13.81
N ALA A 238 12.92 -4.67 14.06
CA ALA A 238 13.95 -4.45 13.05
C ALA A 238 15.00 -5.56 13.07
N ASN A 239 15.35 -6.08 11.89
CA ASN A 239 16.40 -7.07 11.68
C ASN A 239 17.66 -6.50 11.01
N ALA A 240 17.58 -5.30 10.44
CA ALA A 240 18.69 -4.56 9.86
C ALA A 240 19.85 -4.43 10.85
N GLN A 241 21.08 -4.20 10.36
CA GLN A 241 22.24 -4.02 11.25
C GLN A 241 22.07 -2.83 12.21
N SER A 242 21.47 -1.75 11.72
CA SER A 242 21.07 -0.59 12.51
C SER A 242 19.63 -0.20 12.22
N ALA A 243 19.00 0.45 13.20
CA ALA A 243 17.66 1.01 13.09
C ALA A 243 17.59 2.39 13.73
N THR A 244 16.83 3.30 13.12
CA THR A 244 16.63 4.67 13.64
C THR A 244 15.16 5.02 13.73
N LEU A 245 14.73 5.48 14.90
CA LEU A 245 13.40 6.04 15.15
C LEU A 245 13.55 7.47 15.68
N ASN A 246 12.97 8.44 14.98
CA ASN A 246 12.87 9.82 15.40
C ASN A 246 11.40 10.18 15.64
N ALA A 247 11.10 10.82 16.76
CA ALA A 247 9.76 11.24 17.14
C ALA A 247 9.76 12.59 17.87
N GLY A 248 8.65 13.33 17.86
CA GLY A 248 8.41 14.38 18.85
C GLY A 248 8.13 13.78 20.23
N GLN A 249 7.27 12.77 20.28
CA GLN A 249 6.98 11.99 21.48
C GLN A 249 6.90 10.50 21.15
N LEU A 250 7.38 9.65 22.05
CA LEU A 250 7.27 8.20 21.92
C LEU A 250 6.45 7.64 23.09
N ASP A 251 5.27 7.10 22.79
CA ASP A 251 4.49 6.27 23.72
C ASP A 251 4.68 4.80 23.36
N ASN A 252 5.36 4.06 24.22
CA ASN A 252 5.58 2.62 24.09
C ASN A 252 5.00 1.86 25.29
N ARG A 253 3.97 2.41 25.95
CA ARG A 253 3.40 1.78 27.14
C ARG A 253 2.79 0.41 26.81
N GLY A 254 3.23 -0.62 27.52
CA GLY A 254 2.85 -2.02 27.22
C GLY A 254 3.22 -2.50 25.80
N GLY A 255 3.94 -1.70 25.03
CA GLY A 255 4.36 -2.00 23.66
C GLY A 255 5.76 -2.62 23.60
N ALA A 256 6.19 -2.99 22.41
CA ALA A 256 7.53 -3.52 22.17
C ALA A 256 8.22 -2.88 20.96
N ILE A 257 9.46 -2.44 21.18
CA ILE A 257 10.41 -2.03 20.14
C ILE A 257 11.62 -2.97 20.27
N THR A 258 11.92 -3.70 19.19
CA THR A 258 13.00 -4.70 19.20
C THR A 258 13.90 -4.57 17.98
N HIS A 259 15.20 -4.68 18.20
CA HIS A 259 16.22 -4.64 17.16
C HIS A 259 17.15 -5.84 17.29
N ALA A 260 17.23 -6.67 16.25
CA ALA A 260 18.06 -7.87 16.22
C ALA A 260 19.45 -7.65 15.59
N GLY A 261 19.71 -6.47 15.02
CA GLY A 261 20.99 -6.10 14.41
C GLY A 261 22.13 -5.97 15.41
N ALA A 262 23.36 -6.10 14.90
CA ALA A 262 24.58 -6.05 15.71
C ALA A 262 25.04 -4.61 16.04
N ASP A 263 24.68 -3.63 15.21
CA ASP A 263 25.00 -2.22 15.41
C ASP A 263 23.93 -1.54 16.29
N ALA A 264 23.79 -0.22 16.21
CA ALA A 264 22.93 0.53 17.11
C ALA A 264 21.44 0.52 16.71
N LEU A 265 20.57 0.30 17.69
CA LEU A 265 19.22 0.87 17.70
C LEU A 265 19.32 2.30 18.25
N THR A 266 18.98 3.29 17.42
CA THR A 266 18.97 4.70 17.80
C THR A 266 17.53 5.20 17.90
N ILE A 267 17.16 5.73 19.06
CA ILE A 267 15.85 6.36 19.29
C ILE A 267 16.08 7.79 19.77
N SER A 268 15.59 8.76 19.02
CA SER A 268 15.62 10.18 19.40
C SER A 268 14.20 10.71 19.54
N ALA A 269 13.85 11.25 20.71
CA ALA A 269 12.55 11.88 20.90
C ALA A 269 12.57 13.06 21.88
N GLY A 270 11.50 13.85 21.88
CA GLY A 270 11.29 14.88 22.90
C GLY A 270 10.96 14.30 24.27
N SER A 271 10.19 13.22 24.31
CA SER A 271 9.84 12.49 25.54
C SER A 271 9.55 11.02 25.27
N LEU A 272 9.72 10.18 26.30
CA LEU A 272 9.43 8.75 26.25
C LEU A 272 8.47 8.36 27.39
N SER A 273 7.32 7.80 27.03
CA SER A 273 6.43 7.07 27.93
C SER A 273 6.60 5.56 27.71
N GLY A 274 7.41 4.91 28.52
CA GLY A 274 7.81 3.51 28.34
C GLY A 274 7.28 2.55 29.41
N ALA A 275 6.40 2.98 30.31
CA ALA A 275 5.91 2.14 31.41
C ALA A 275 5.32 0.81 30.89
N ASP A 276 5.64 -0.32 31.52
CA ASP A 276 5.29 -1.68 31.04
C ASP A 276 5.84 -2.09 29.66
N GLY A 277 6.55 -1.19 28.99
CA GLY A 277 7.02 -1.40 27.63
C GLY A 277 8.35 -2.16 27.58
N ARG A 278 8.69 -2.63 26.38
CA ARG A 278 9.99 -3.20 26.06
C ARG A 278 10.68 -2.40 24.96
N ILE A 279 11.94 -2.05 25.19
CA ILE A 279 12.87 -1.53 24.18
C ILE A 279 14.15 -2.36 24.29
N ALA A 280 14.42 -3.21 23.29
CA ALA A 280 15.55 -4.13 23.32
C ALA A 280 16.35 -4.09 22.02
N SER A 281 17.68 -4.05 22.14
CA SER A 281 18.62 -4.19 21.03
C SER A 281 19.59 -5.34 21.31
N SER A 282 19.85 -6.19 20.32
CA SER A 282 20.95 -7.16 20.34
C SER A 282 22.31 -6.47 20.19
N GLY A 283 22.34 -5.29 19.56
CA GLY A 283 23.49 -4.42 19.47
C GLY A 283 23.42 -3.26 20.47
N ASP A 284 24.10 -2.16 20.15
CA ASP A 284 24.08 -0.99 21.01
C ASP A 284 22.66 -0.38 21.06
N LEU A 285 22.33 0.25 22.17
CA LEU A 285 21.07 0.96 22.36
C LEU A 285 21.37 2.41 22.74
N ALA A 286 21.01 3.34 21.86
CA ALA A 286 21.15 4.77 22.07
C ALA A 286 19.77 5.42 22.18
N LEU A 287 19.40 5.90 23.38
CA LEU A 287 18.20 6.70 23.59
C LEU A 287 18.58 8.16 23.89
N THR A 288 18.13 9.07 23.05
CA THR A 288 18.33 10.52 23.22
C THR A 288 16.98 11.18 23.45
N MET A 289 16.73 11.60 24.69
CA MET A 289 15.51 12.32 25.07
C MET A 289 15.85 13.76 25.44
N THR A 290 15.18 14.76 24.86
CA THR A 290 15.39 16.16 25.26
C THR A 290 14.60 16.54 26.52
N GLY A 291 13.54 15.80 26.83
CA GLY A 291 12.71 15.92 28.02
C GLY A 291 12.67 14.64 28.87
N ALA A 292 11.50 14.37 29.47
CA ALA A 292 11.34 13.25 30.41
C ALA A 292 11.29 11.88 29.72
N ALA A 293 11.83 10.88 30.42
CA ALA A 293 11.68 9.46 30.07
C ALA A 293 11.12 8.70 31.29
N THR A 294 9.91 8.15 31.15
CA THR A 294 9.25 7.31 32.17
C THR A 294 9.44 5.85 31.80
N LEU A 295 10.08 5.07 32.68
CA LEU A 295 10.46 3.67 32.44
C LEU A 295 9.93 2.72 33.51
N ASP A 296 8.81 3.08 34.16
CA ASP A 296 8.25 2.32 35.28
C ASP A 296 7.92 0.88 34.85
N ARG A 297 8.64 -0.09 35.43
CA ARG A 297 8.54 -1.52 35.11
C ARG A 297 8.81 -1.85 33.63
N ALA A 298 9.49 -0.95 32.91
CA ALA A 298 9.92 -1.16 31.55
C ALA A 298 11.12 -2.12 31.48
N GLN A 299 11.26 -2.81 30.36
CA GLN A 299 12.48 -3.55 29.99
C GLN A 299 13.23 -2.75 28.93
N THR A 300 14.31 -2.09 29.31
CA THR A 300 15.16 -1.29 28.40
C THR A 300 16.59 -1.84 28.41
N GLN A 301 17.03 -2.46 27.32
CA GLN A 301 18.32 -3.17 27.27
C GLN A 301 19.00 -3.08 25.90
N GLY A 302 20.31 -2.87 25.91
CA GLY A 302 21.20 -3.06 24.76
C GLY A 302 22.12 -4.27 24.97
N ARG A 303 23.16 -4.39 24.13
CA ARG A 303 24.23 -5.39 24.25
C ARG A 303 24.83 -5.38 25.67
N THR A 304 24.89 -6.56 26.30
CA THR A 304 25.58 -6.82 27.57
C THR A 304 26.92 -7.51 27.33
#